data_AF-A2FY60-F1
#
_entry.id   AF-A2FY60-F1
#
_cell.length_a   1.000
_cell.length_b   1.000
_cell.length_c   1.000
_cell.angle_alpha   90.00
_cell.angle_beta   90.00
_cell.angle_gamma   90.00
#
_symmetry.space_group_name_H-M   'P 1'
#
loop_
_entity.id
_entity.type
_entity.pdbx_description
1 polymer ?
#
loop_
_entity_poly.entity_id
_entity_poly.type
_entity_poly.pdbx_seq_one_letter_code
_entity_poly.pdbx_strand_id
1 'polypeptide(L)'
;MYKDTELLDWIKKYQRRVLKYNAINEYINSKFKDPNEEMQRILEKKHFRNKQKEIEYISKKLQSYDWKTYPHRCLLILDDFASHPLLKNREQDMCRILKKLRHFNISVVICVQTAKSLSKDVKRILTDIILFPGLSEDDFMELMKESMAGKFDRHELWEKYKVIQDPHTSFRIHIYANKVQIVKSQ
;
A
#
# COMPACT_ATOMS: atom_id res chain seq x y z
N MET A 1 17.27 -13.86 -1.48
CA MET A 1 16.15 -13.79 -0.52
C MET A 1 16.59 -12.83 0.59
N TYR A 2 16.04 -11.61 0.63
CA TYR A 2 16.39 -10.64 1.68
C TYR A 2 15.94 -11.22 3.02
N LYS A 3 16.74 -11.05 4.09
CA LYS A 3 16.28 -11.42 5.43
C LYS A 3 15.12 -10.51 5.81
N ASP A 4 14.16 -11.03 6.55
CA ASP A 4 12.94 -10.33 6.95
C ASP A 4 13.19 -8.97 7.66
N THR A 5 14.31 -8.88 8.39
CA THR A 5 14.78 -7.64 9.02
C THR A 5 15.19 -6.57 8.00
N GLU A 6 15.64 -6.97 6.81
CA GLU A 6 16.05 -6.08 5.72
C GLU A 6 14.86 -5.55 4.91
N LEU A 7 13.72 -6.25 4.92
CA LEU A 7 12.51 -5.82 4.20
C LEU A 7 11.99 -4.49 4.74
N LEU A 8 11.87 -4.34 6.06
CA LEU A 8 11.43 -3.10 6.68
C LEU A 8 12.37 -1.94 6.36
N ASP A 9 13.67 -2.19 6.42
CA ASP A 9 14.69 -1.20 6.09
C ASP A 9 14.65 -0.82 4.61
N TRP A 10 14.44 -1.79 3.74
CA TRP A 10 14.25 -1.56 2.32
C TRP A 10 13.01 -0.73 2.04
N ILE A 11 11.85 -1.07 2.62
CA ILE A 11 10.59 -0.30 2.48
C ILE A 11 10.79 1.13 2.99
N LYS A 12 11.37 1.31 4.19
CA LYS A 12 11.65 2.63 4.77
C LYS A 12 12.60 3.44 3.87
N LYS A 13 13.63 2.82 3.29
CA LYS A 13 14.57 3.47 2.36
C LYS A 13 13.87 3.85 1.06
N TYR A 14 13.10 2.94 0.50
CA TYR A 14 12.37 3.13 -0.75
C TYR A 14 11.33 4.25 -0.61
N GLN A 15 10.51 4.23 0.44
CA GLN A 15 9.55 5.28 0.77
C GLN A 15 10.21 6.67 0.83
N ARG A 16 11.37 6.79 1.50
CA ARG A 16 12.14 8.05 1.52
C ARG A 16 12.63 8.48 0.14
N ARG A 17 12.94 7.53 -0.76
CA ARG A 17 13.34 7.85 -2.13
C ARG A 17 12.15 8.36 -2.94
N VAL A 18 10.99 7.72 -2.84
CA VAL A 18 9.75 8.14 -3.52
C VAL A 18 9.33 9.55 -3.11
N LEU A 19 9.31 9.83 -1.80
CA LEU A 19 9.02 11.15 -1.26
C LEU A 19 9.92 12.23 -1.85
N LYS A 20 11.24 12.00 -1.82
CA LYS A 20 12.22 12.95 -2.34
C LYS A 20 12.11 13.14 -3.84
N TYR A 21 11.92 12.06 -4.59
CA TYR A 21 11.75 12.13 -6.04
C TYR A 21 10.50 12.92 -6.42
N ASN A 22 9.36 12.66 -5.79
CA ASN A 22 8.13 13.39 -6.06
C ASN A 22 8.26 14.86 -5.66
N ALA A 23 8.84 15.16 -4.49
CA ALA A 23 9.09 16.54 -4.05
C ALA A 23 10.03 17.32 -4.99
N ILE A 24 11.11 16.68 -5.47
CA ILE A 24 12.02 17.28 -6.46
C ILE A 24 11.28 17.58 -7.76
N ASN A 25 10.48 16.65 -8.27
CA ASN A 25 9.73 16.86 -9.51
C ASN A 25 8.63 17.92 -9.36
N GLU A 26 7.91 17.97 -8.25
CA GLU A 26 6.95 19.04 -7.95
C GLU A 26 7.62 20.41 -7.98
N TYR A 27 8.79 20.53 -7.36
CA TYR A 27 9.55 21.76 -7.34
C TYR A 27 10.12 22.16 -8.71
N ILE A 28 10.54 21.19 -9.54
CA ILE A 28 10.92 21.46 -10.94
C ILE A 28 9.70 21.93 -11.74
N ASN A 29 8.55 21.28 -11.56
CA ASN A 29 7.31 21.63 -12.26
C ASN A 29 6.78 23.01 -11.85
N SER A 30 7.02 23.45 -10.61
CA SER A 30 6.76 24.83 -10.18
C SER A 30 7.81 25.84 -10.67
N LYS A 31 8.74 25.42 -11.55
CA LYS A 31 9.86 26.22 -12.05
C LYS A 31 10.77 26.72 -10.92
N PHE A 32 11.01 25.86 -9.93
CA PHE A 32 11.85 26.12 -8.77
C PHE A 32 11.35 27.31 -7.92
N LYS A 33 10.03 27.41 -7.71
CA LYS A 33 9.38 28.49 -6.95
C LYS A 33 8.74 28.03 -5.66
N ASP A 34 8.01 26.92 -5.73
CA ASP A 34 7.15 26.46 -4.63
C ASP A 34 7.67 25.12 -4.10
N PRO A 35 8.63 25.12 -3.15
CA PRO A 35 9.09 23.90 -2.52
C PRO A 35 8.08 23.43 -1.47
N ASN A 36 7.64 22.18 -1.57
CA ASN A 36 6.87 21.52 -0.51
C ASN A 36 7.75 21.25 0.73
N GLU A 37 7.16 20.75 1.82
CA GLU A 37 7.85 20.51 3.10
C GLU A 37 9.11 19.64 2.95
N GLU A 38 9.05 18.52 2.21
CA GLU A 38 10.22 17.65 2.02
C GLU A 38 11.29 18.32 1.15
N MET A 39 10.91 19.11 0.15
CA MET A 39 11.87 19.88 -0.66
C MET A 39 12.53 20.99 0.17
N GLN A 40 11.77 21.74 0.98
CA GLN A 40 12.32 22.74 1.90
C GLN A 40 13.36 22.12 2.82
N ARG A 41 13.04 20.98 3.43
CA ARG A 41 13.98 20.23 4.27
C ARG A 41 15.26 19.83 3.54
N ILE A 42 15.19 19.49 2.26
CA ILE A 42 16.38 19.18 1.44
C ILE A 42 17.23 20.44 1.23
N LEU A 43 16.59 21.56 0.86
CA LEU A 43 17.25 22.84 0.60
C LEU A 43 17.97 23.35 1.85
N GLU A 44 17.28 23.35 2.99
CA GLU A 44 17.83 23.73 4.30
C GLU A 44 19.01 22.84 4.67
N LYS A 45 18.83 21.51 4.64
CA LYS A 45 19.88 20.57 5.05
C LYS A 45 21.15 20.69 4.21
N LYS A 46 21.03 21.03 2.93
CA LYS A 46 22.17 21.07 2.00
C LYS A 46 22.87 22.43 1.98
N HIS A 47 22.22 23.50 2.42
CA HIS A 47 22.75 24.86 2.43
C HIS A 47 23.49 25.19 1.11
N PHE A 48 22.77 25.06 -0.01
CA PHE A 48 23.38 25.31 -1.32
C PHE A 48 23.89 26.74 -1.42
N ARG A 49 25.14 26.90 -1.85
CA ARG A 49 25.78 28.22 -1.99
C ARG A 49 25.15 29.08 -3.10
N ASN A 50 24.61 28.43 -4.12
CA ASN A 50 23.95 29.08 -5.25
C ASN A 50 22.98 28.12 -5.96
N LYS A 51 22.14 28.67 -6.84
CA LYS A 51 21.13 27.92 -7.60
C LYS A 51 21.75 26.90 -8.56
N GLN A 52 22.97 27.11 -9.05
CA GLN A 52 23.63 26.15 -9.94
C GLN A 52 23.98 24.85 -9.22
N LYS A 53 24.46 24.92 -7.96
CA LYS A 53 24.74 23.74 -7.13
C LYS A 53 23.47 22.99 -6.72
N GLU A 54 22.38 23.73 -6.50
CA GLU A 54 21.05 23.15 -6.28
C GLU A 54 20.59 22.34 -7.50
N ILE A 55 20.66 22.93 -8.70
CA ILE A 55 20.31 22.26 -9.96
C ILE A 55 21.22 21.03 -10.18
N GLU A 56 22.53 21.16 -10.00
CA GLU A 56 23.48 20.04 -10.15
C GLU A 56 23.14 18.87 -9.21
N TYR A 57 22.78 19.17 -7.97
CA TYR A 57 22.35 18.16 -7.00
C TYR A 57 21.05 17.48 -7.43
N ILE A 58 20.05 18.26 -7.83
CA ILE A 58 18.75 17.77 -8.29
C ILE A 58 18.93 16.85 -9.50
N SER A 59 19.69 17.28 -10.52
CA SER A 59 19.97 16.48 -11.71
C SER A 59 20.66 15.16 -11.37
N LYS A 60 21.70 15.19 -10.52
CA LYS A 60 22.37 13.97 -10.04
C LYS A 60 21.41 13.04 -9.29
N LYS A 61 20.47 13.59 -8.52
CA LYS A 61 19.48 12.79 -7.81
C LYS A 61 18.49 12.12 -8.75
N LEU A 62 17.92 12.86 -9.69
CA LEU A 62 17.01 12.30 -10.69
C LEU A 62 17.68 11.19 -11.50
N GLN A 63 18.92 11.39 -11.94
CA GLN A 63 19.71 10.35 -12.62
C GLN A 63 19.93 9.12 -11.72
N SER A 64 20.21 9.30 -10.43
CA SER A 64 20.41 8.18 -9.51
C SER A 64 19.14 7.38 -9.20
N TYR A 65 17.97 8.01 -9.34
CA TYR A 65 16.68 7.34 -9.13
C TYR A 65 16.22 6.58 -10.37
N ASP A 66 16.51 7.11 -11.56
CA ASP A 66 16.21 6.50 -12.86
C ASP A 66 14.75 6.02 -13.01
N TRP A 67 13.82 6.82 -12.47
CA TRP A 67 12.39 6.53 -12.57
C TRP A 67 11.76 7.31 -13.71
N LYS A 68 10.99 6.59 -14.53
CA LYS A 68 10.31 7.10 -15.74
C LYS A 68 8.94 7.72 -15.48
N THR A 69 8.40 7.58 -14.27
CA THR A 69 7.01 7.95 -13.95
C THR A 69 6.96 9.05 -12.90
N TYR A 70 6.04 10.01 -13.10
CA TYR A 70 5.72 11.06 -12.14
C TYR A 70 4.19 11.30 -12.10
N PRO A 71 3.55 11.32 -10.91
CA PRO A 71 4.12 10.95 -9.62
C PRO A 71 4.49 9.46 -9.60
N HIS A 72 5.61 9.13 -8.99
CA HIS A 72 6.03 7.73 -8.89
C HIS A 72 5.08 6.99 -7.93
N ARG A 73 4.49 5.88 -8.41
CA ARG A 73 3.61 5.00 -7.65
C ARG A 73 4.27 3.63 -7.53
N CYS A 74 4.16 3.02 -6.36
CA CYS A 74 4.69 1.70 -6.09
C CYS A 74 3.56 0.73 -5.76
N LEU A 75 3.65 -0.50 -6.28
CA LEU A 75 2.81 -1.61 -5.86
C LEU A 75 3.67 -2.59 -5.08
N LEU A 76 3.38 -2.74 -3.79
CA LEU A 76 3.99 -3.74 -2.92
C LEU A 76 3.07 -4.95 -2.82
N ILE A 77 3.54 -6.12 -3.27
CA ILE A 77 2.83 -7.39 -3.14
C ILE A 77 3.48 -8.17 -2.01
N LEU A 78 2.68 -8.50 -0.98
CA LEU A 78 3.07 -9.33 0.14
C LEU A 78 2.36 -10.68 0.00
N ASP A 79 3.09 -11.68 -0.50
CA ASP A 79 2.59 -13.04 -0.66
C ASP A 79 2.98 -13.93 0.53
N ASP A 80 2.07 -14.80 0.95
CA ASP A 80 2.19 -15.72 2.10
C ASP A 80 2.76 -15.12 3.40
N PHE A 81 2.29 -13.93 3.75
CA PHE A 81 2.80 -13.19 4.92
C PHE A 81 2.09 -13.56 6.25
N ALA A 82 1.22 -14.57 6.23
CA ALA A 82 0.25 -14.90 7.27
C ALA A 82 0.88 -15.31 8.63
N SER A 83 2.06 -15.92 8.61
CA SER A 83 2.79 -16.34 9.81
C SER A 83 3.94 -15.40 10.17
N HIS A 84 4.20 -14.39 9.32
CA HIS A 84 5.36 -13.55 9.47
C HIS A 84 5.24 -12.68 10.74
N PRO A 85 6.26 -12.65 11.61
CA PRO A 85 6.28 -11.82 12.81
C PRO A 85 5.88 -10.35 12.59
N LEU A 86 6.12 -9.83 11.38
CA LEU A 86 5.83 -8.48 10.93
C LEU A 86 4.32 -8.14 10.87
N LEU A 87 3.44 -9.12 10.67
CA LEU A 87 1.98 -8.93 10.69
C LEU A 87 1.33 -9.43 11.98
N LYS A 88 1.97 -10.38 12.69
CA LYS A 88 1.40 -11.04 13.88
C LYS A 88 1.50 -10.21 15.16
N ASN A 89 2.53 -9.39 15.32
CA ASN A 89 2.71 -8.58 16.52
C ASN A 89 2.06 -7.18 16.39
N ARG A 90 1.03 -6.92 17.22
CA ARG A 90 0.25 -5.66 17.27
C ARG A 90 1.09 -4.38 17.44
N GLU A 91 2.29 -4.47 17.98
CA GLU A 91 3.16 -3.31 18.24
C GLU A 91 4.13 -2.99 17.10
N GLN A 92 4.20 -3.79 16.03
CA GLN A 92 5.28 -3.66 15.05
C GLN A 92 5.08 -2.53 14.02
N ASP A 93 6.22 -1.92 13.68
CA ASP A 93 6.42 -0.85 12.70
C ASP A 93 5.70 -1.06 11.37
N MET A 94 5.53 -2.31 10.91
CA MET A 94 4.90 -2.60 9.62
C MET A 94 3.45 -2.12 9.55
N CYS A 95 2.61 -2.39 10.55
CA CYS A 95 1.20 -1.94 10.53
C CYS A 95 1.11 -0.40 10.50
N ARG A 96 2.00 0.30 11.21
CA ARG A 96 2.11 1.76 11.16
C ARG A 96 2.60 2.25 9.80
N ILE A 97 3.54 1.54 9.19
CA ILE A 97 4.03 1.84 7.83
C ILE A 97 2.90 1.64 6.83
N LEU A 98 2.22 0.49 6.81
CA LEU A 98 1.09 0.17 5.93
C LEU A 98 0.00 1.26 5.98
N LYS A 99 -0.34 1.74 7.18
CA LYS A 99 -1.27 2.87 7.37
C LYS A 99 -0.80 4.15 6.68
N LYS A 100 0.51 4.42 6.66
CA LYS A 100 1.10 5.61 6.04
C LYS A 100 1.47 5.41 4.56
N LEU A 101 1.67 4.18 4.07
CA LEU A 101 2.09 3.88 2.68
C LEU A 101 1.12 4.48 1.65
N ARG A 102 -0.18 4.51 1.96
CA ARG A 102 -1.20 5.13 1.11
C ARG A 102 -0.99 6.64 0.94
N HIS A 103 -0.44 7.34 1.95
CA HIS A 103 -0.06 8.75 1.83
C HIS A 103 1.20 8.95 0.98
N PHE A 104 1.97 7.90 0.74
CA PHE A 104 3.22 7.93 -0.02
C PHE A 104 3.08 7.38 -1.44
N ASN A 105 1.85 7.27 -1.96
CA ASN A 105 1.55 6.69 -3.27
C ASN A 105 2.04 5.23 -3.41
N ILE A 106 2.08 4.49 -2.31
CA ILE A 106 2.41 3.07 -2.28
C ILE A 106 1.11 2.29 -2.06
N SER A 107 0.68 1.56 -3.08
CA SER A 107 -0.41 0.60 -3.01
C SER A 107 0.12 -0.73 -2.50
N VAL A 108 -0.64 -1.41 -1.65
CA VAL A 108 -0.25 -2.71 -1.09
C VAL A 108 -1.31 -3.74 -1.41
N VAL A 109 -0.88 -4.89 -1.91
CA VAL A 109 -1.68 -6.10 -2.07
C VAL A 109 -1.15 -7.13 -1.09
N ILE A 110 -2.02 -7.67 -0.25
CA ILE A 110 -1.67 -8.68 0.73
C ILE A 110 -2.41 -9.95 0.33
N CYS A 111 -1.66 -11.00 -0.02
CA CYS A 111 -2.19 -12.31 -0.35
C CYS A 111 -2.01 -13.22 0.87
N VAL A 112 -3.12 -13.76 1.38
CA VAL A 112 -3.12 -14.67 2.53
C VAL A 112 -4.13 -15.79 2.31
N GLN A 113 -3.85 -16.97 2.86
CA GLN A 113 -4.76 -18.12 2.80
C GLN A 113 -5.98 -17.93 3.72
N THR A 114 -5.81 -17.30 4.88
CA THR A 114 -6.89 -17.06 5.84
C THR A 114 -6.88 -15.62 6.34
N ALA A 115 -8.07 -15.03 6.42
CA ALA A 115 -8.27 -13.70 7.01
C ALA A 115 -7.87 -13.64 8.50
N LYS A 116 -7.85 -14.77 9.22
CA LYS A 116 -7.43 -14.85 10.63
C LYS A 116 -5.98 -14.42 10.86
N SER A 117 -5.14 -14.56 9.83
CA SER A 117 -3.74 -14.15 9.89
C SER A 117 -3.55 -12.62 9.92
N LEU A 118 -4.53 -11.86 9.45
CA LEU A 118 -4.47 -10.41 9.41
C LEU A 118 -4.86 -9.82 10.78
N SER A 119 -4.09 -8.85 11.24
CA SER A 119 -4.45 -8.09 12.44
C SER A 119 -5.70 -7.23 12.20
N LYS A 120 -6.47 -6.95 13.27
CA LYS A 120 -7.67 -6.10 13.19
C LYS A 120 -7.37 -4.71 12.61
N ASP A 121 -6.19 -4.18 12.90
CA ASP A 121 -5.75 -2.89 12.38
C ASP A 121 -5.58 -2.87 10.87
N VAL A 122 -5.06 -3.96 10.29
CA VAL A 122 -4.94 -4.12 8.83
C VAL A 122 -6.33 -4.28 8.21
N LYS A 123 -7.19 -5.13 8.79
CA LYS A 123 -8.57 -5.34 8.32
C LYS A 123 -9.38 -4.04 8.23
N ARG A 124 -9.20 -3.12 9.19
CA ARG A 124 -9.87 -1.81 9.23
C ARG A 124 -9.46 -0.83 8.12
N ILE A 125 -8.26 -0.97 7.55
CA ILE A 125 -7.77 -0.06 6.51
C ILE A 125 -7.90 -0.64 5.10
N LEU A 126 -8.41 -1.87 4.96
CA LEU A 126 -8.66 -2.48 3.67
C LEU A 126 -9.63 -1.60 2.86
N THR A 127 -9.31 -1.44 1.59
CA THR A 127 -10.15 -0.66 0.66
C THR A 127 -10.88 -1.55 -0.32
N ASP A 128 -10.30 -2.70 -0.59
CA ASP A 128 -10.78 -3.71 -1.52
C ASP A 128 -10.50 -5.08 -0.90
N ILE A 129 -11.47 -5.98 -0.97
CA ILE A 129 -11.33 -7.38 -0.54
C ILE A 129 -11.59 -8.24 -1.77
N ILE A 130 -10.66 -9.13 -2.09
CA ILE A 130 -10.80 -10.11 -3.18
C ILE A 130 -10.77 -11.49 -2.54
N LEU A 131 -11.87 -12.22 -2.68
CA LEU A 131 -12.03 -13.57 -2.14
C LEU A 131 -12.13 -14.56 -3.30
N PHE A 132 -11.40 -15.66 -3.18
CA PHE A 132 -11.58 -16.86 -4.00
C PHE A 132 -12.43 -17.88 -3.21
N PRO A 133 -13.03 -18.89 -3.86
CA PRO A 133 -13.81 -19.91 -3.17
C PRO A 133 -13.00 -20.67 -2.11
N GLY A 134 -13.70 -21.17 -1.09
CA GLY A 134 -13.10 -22.02 -0.05
C GLY A 134 -13.01 -21.40 1.35
N LEU A 135 -13.52 -20.17 1.56
CA LEU A 135 -13.62 -19.56 2.89
C LEU A 135 -14.85 -20.10 3.63
N SER A 136 -14.69 -20.43 4.91
CA SER A 136 -15.83 -20.83 5.77
C SER A 136 -16.74 -19.64 6.09
N GLU A 137 -17.99 -19.92 6.46
CA GLU A 137 -18.96 -18.88 6.86
C GLU A 137 -18.43 -18.06 8.04
N ASP A 138 -17.90 -18.72 9.07
CA ASP A 138 -17.36 -18.06 10.25
C ASP A 138 -16.22 -17.08 9.90
N ASP A 139 -15.27 -17.52 9.07
CA ASP A 139 -14.12 -16.68 8.66
C ASP A 139 -14.59 -15.50 7.80
N PHE A 140 -15.58 -15.72 6.93
CA PHE A 140 -16.20 -14.67 6.13
C PHE A 140 -16.88 -13.63 7.02
N MET A 141 -17.72 -14.07 7.95
CA MET A 141 -18.48 -13.20 8.85
C MET A 141 -17.55 -12.40 9.76
N GLU A 142 -16.46 -13.01 10.25
CA GLU A 142 -15.42 -12.35 11.02
C GLU A 142 -14.70 -11.28 10.18
N LEU A 143 -14.28 -11.59 8.95
CA LEU A 143 -13.63 -10.65 8.06
C LEU A 143 -14.53 -9.43 7.77
N MET A 144 -15.81 -9.65 7.48
CA MET A 144 -16.75 -8.56 7.25
C MET A 144 -16.97 -7.72 8.52
N LYS A 145 -17.04 -8.36 9.69
CA LYS A 145 -17.22 -7.66 10.98
C LYS A 145 -16.02 -6.78 11.34
N GLU A 146 -14.81 -7.26 11.08
CA GLU A 146 -13.58 -6.58 11.51
C GLU A 146 -13.05 -5.55 10.51
N SER A 147 -13.56 -5.58 9.28
CA SER A 147 -13.23 -4.62 8.23
C SER A 147 -14.30 -3.54 8.06
N MET A 148 -13.99 -2.52 7.27
CA MET A 148 -14.97 -1.48 6.88
C MET A 148 -16.06 -2.03 5.94
N ALA A 149 -15.99 -3.30 5.54
CA ALA A 149 -17.06 -3.97 4.82
C ALA A 149 -18.28 -4.29 5.71
N GLY A 150 -18.19 -4.11 7.03
CA GLY A 150 -19.33 -4.29 7.95
C GLY A 150 -20.53 -3.37 7.69
N LYS A 151 -20.38 -2.35 6.82
CA LYS A 151 -21.49 -1.51 6.34
C LYS A 151 -22.43 -2.19 5.34
N PHE A 152 -22.00 -3.29 4.74
CA PHE A 152 -22.83 -4.11 3.85
C PHE A 152 -23.60 -5.16 4.66
N ASP A 153 -24.70 -5.67 4.11
CA ASP A 153 -25.40 -6.81 4.69
C ASP A 153 -24.53 -8.07 4.54
N ARG A 154 -24.01 -8.56 5.67
CA ARG A 154 -23.05 -9.67 5.69
C ARG A 154 -23.71 -11.00 5.30
N HIS A 155 -24.99 -11.18 5.62
CA HIS A 155 -25.73 -12.39 5.25
C HIS A 155 -26.02 -12.38 3.76
N GLU A 156 -26.44 -11.25 3.20
CA GLU A 156 -26.64 -11.13 1.75
C GLU A 156 -25.34 -11.38 0.97
N LEU A 157 -24.21 -10.85 1.45
CA LEU A 157 -22.92 -11.09 0.82
C LEU A 157 -22.50 -12.56 0.90
N TRP A 158 -22.75 -13.22 2.04
CA TRP A 158 -22.47 -14.65 2.19
C TRP A 158 -23.29 -15.50 1.23
N GLU A 159 -24.59 -15.22 1.08
CA GLU A 159 -25.45 -15.93 0.13
C GLU A 159 -24.94 -15.82 -1.31
N LYS A 160 -24.38 -14.66 -1.69
CA LYS A 160 -23.75 -14.46 -3.01
C LYS A 160 -22.39 -15.13 -3.14
N TYR A 161 -21.62 -15.21 -2.06
CA TYR A 161 -20.29 -15.79 -2.07
C TYR A 161 -20.33 -17.33 -2.06
N LYS A 162 -21.18 -17.95 -1.23
CA LYS A 162 -21.20 -19.40 -1.01
C LYS A 162 -21.53 -20.24 -2.24
N VAL A 163 -22.19 -19.63 -3.23
CA VAL A 163 -22.56 -20.29 -4.49
C VAL A 163 -21.42 -20.32 -5.52
N ILE A 164 -20.30 -19.64 -5.26
CA ILE A 164 -19.14 -19.62 -6.16
C ILE A 164 -18.34 -20.89 -5.94
N GLN A 165 -18.26 -21.72 -6.99
CA GLN A 165 -17.51 -22.98 -6.96
C GLN A 165 -16.24 -22.96 -7.82
N ASP A 166 -16.21 -22.13 -8.86
CA ASP A 166 -15.07 -22.04 -9.76
C ASP A 166 -13.87 -21.35 -9.07
N PRO A 167 -12.72 -22.04 -8.88
CA PRO A 167 -11.53 -21.49 -8.24
C PRO A 167 -10.99 -20.23 -8.90
N HIS A 168 -11.25 -20.03 -10.20
CA HIS A 168 -10.78 -18.87 -10.95
C HIS A 168 -11.75 -17.68 -10.89
N THR A 169 -12.94 -17.88 -10.33
CA THR A 169 -13.90 -16.81 -10.09
C THR A 169 -13.56 -16.07 -8.79
N SER A 170 -13.51 -14.74 -8.84
CA SER A 170 -13.21 -13.89 -7.69
C SER A 170 -14.43 -13.09 -7.25
N PHE A 171 -14.68 -13.06 -5.95
CA PHE A 171 -15.67 -12.20 -5.29
C PHE A 171 -14.97 -10.95 -4.78
N ARG A 172 -15.29 -9.79 -5.35
CA ARG A 172 -14.61 -8.52 -5.10
C ARG A 172 -15.55 -7.55 -4.38
N ILE A 173 -15.11 -7.06 -3.23
CA ILE A 173 -15.80 -6.05 -2.44
C ILE A 173 -14.97 -4.77 -2.49
N HIS A 174 -15.47 -3.77 -3.22
CA HIS A 174 -14.87 -2.44 -3.30
C HIS A 174 -15.55 -1.55 -2.26
N ILE A 175 -14.91 -1.43 -1.09
CA ILE A 175 -15.53 -0.80 0.09
C ILE A 175 -15.84 0.66 -0.21
N TYR A 176 -14.88 1.45 -0.69
CA TYR A 176 -15.10 2.89 -0.92
C TYR A 176 -16.02 3.19 -2.11
N ALA A 177 -16.07 2.30 -3.10
CA ALA A 177 -16.97 2.43 -4.25
C ALA A 177 -18.39 1.91 -3.96
N ASN A 178 -18.66 1.41 -2.74
CA ASN A 178 -19.93 0.77 -2.37
C ASN A 178 -20.36 -0.31 -3.38
N LYS A 179 -19.40 -1.09 -3.91
CA LYS A 179 -19.64 -1.97 -5.05
C LYS A 179 -19.14 -3.38 -4.75
N VAL A 180 -19.95 -4.37 -5.12
CA VAL A 180 -19.61 -5.79 -5.03
C VAL A 180 -19.71 -6.40 -6.42
N GLN A 181 -18.71 -7.17 -6.83
CA GLN A 181 -18.63 -7.76 -8.16
C GLN A 181 -18.16 -9.20 -8.08
N ILE A 182 -18.78 -10.06 -8.89
CA ILE A 182 -18.30 -11.42 -9.16
C ILE A 182 -17.62 -11.36 -10.51
N VAL A 183 -16.31 -11.65 -10.54
CA VAL A 183 -15.51 -11.63 -11.75
C VAL A 183 -15.11 -13.06 -12.06
N LYS A 184 -15.73 -13.63 -13.10
CA LYS A 184 -15.39 -14.94 -13.65
C LYS A 184 -14.10 -14.82 -14.46
N SER A 185 -13.23 -15.83 -14.40
CA SER A 185 -12.13 -15.91 -15.36
C SER A 185 -12.73 -16.20 -16.74
N GLN A 186 -12.25 -15.47 -17.74
CA GLN A 186 -12.47 -15.82 -19.14
C GLN A 186 -11.61 -17.02 -19.51
#